data_AF-A0A1L9BDT5-F1
#
_entry.id   AF-A0A1L9BDT5-F1
#
_cell.length_a   1.000
_cell.length_b   1.000
_cell.length_c   1.000
_cell.angle_alpha   90.00
_cell.angle_beta   90.00
_cell.angle_gamma   90.00
#
_symmetry.space_group_name_H-M   'P 1'
#
loop_
_entity.id
_entity.type
_entity.pdbx_description
1 polymer ?
#
loop_
_entity_poly.entity_id
_entity_poly.type
_entity_poly.pdbx_seq_one_letter_code
_entity_poly.pdbx_strand_id
1 'polypeptide(L)'
;MADLGCIYCGRPTGSREHTFPAGLGGRRFNKGILCARCNGNFSAMDQDLVEQLNLLNGLIGVRSDHRDVPRPAVMVEARTNVKYAIQANGMITLAEPVVREVSREGTRTRTVVDFASRAEAQAYLARMKQEGKTPRQVQWEERVTYFTQPTASRLHFGGASTMREVARIALNFLAHYFPVAARQPGLDPLKAYITGGGPNTFVNFSLGDALTQPPMEYPFGHRVLVAVERESQQAWAWVSIFSCFNLYVRLGAVSVERTETVVTDINPLAEHPPHDVKEQRFAEALHRMMKAPTNEEVGTAAVQATTTFFQRVQDRRWEEDAQVLVPALNQLRGLPAAQRLAHIDVLLQEQRQRALNPMGEGVRQITEHWKSSPESVGSPVIQALIQALKASIQPGPAGHNGLAPQTEALLKLVCRRFSMELAQQLERAPVTSLELRLLLEGGLGIVLALEVIRDAFQSAIQAETMD
;
A
#
# COMPACT_ATOMS: atom_id res chain seq x y z
N MET A 1 23.11 -20.65 -29.67
CA MET A 1 23.18 -21.04 -28.24
C MET A 1 23.12 -22.55 -28.19
N ALA A 2 24.03 -23.22 -27.48
CA ALA A 2 23.87 -24.65 -27.20
C ALA A 2 22.48 -24.90 -26.61
N ASP A 3 21.82 -25.99 -26.99
CA ASP A 3 20.50 -26.36 -26.47
C ASP A 3 20.65 -26.79 -25.01
N LEU A 4 20.68 -25.79 -24.12
CA LEU A 4 20.87 -26.00 -22.71
C LEU A 4 19.57 -26.52 -22.11
N GLY A 5 19.63 -27.69 -21.48
CA GLY A 5 18.50 -28.31 -20.80
C GLY A 5 17.95 -27.47 -19.64
N CYS A 6 16.75 -27.80 -19.18
CA CYS A 6 16.05 -27.18 -18.06
C CYS A 6 16.91 -27.25 -16.80
N ILE A 7 17.03 -26.13 -16.08
CA ILE A 7 17.90 -26.05 -14.89
C ILE A 7 17.50 -27.00 -13.75
N TYR A 8 16.26 -27.52 -13.76
CA TYR A 8 15.75 -28.47 -12.75
C TYR A 8 15.79 -29.93 -13.17
N CYS A 9 15.62 -30.25 -14.46
CA CYS A 9 15.44 -31.64 -14.89
C CYS A 9 16.21 -32.04 -16.17
N GLY A 10 17.00 -31.13 -16.74
CA GLY A 10 17.82 -31.40 -17.93
C GLY A 10 17.04 -31.55 -19.26
N ARG A 11 15.71 -31.63 -19.24
CA ARG A 11 14.87 -31.70 -20.46
C ARG A 11 14.98 -30.44 -21.32
N PRO A 12 14.72 -30.50 -22.64
CA PRO A 12 14.74 -29.31 -23.50
C PRO A 12 13.94 -28.14 -22.94
N THR A 13 14.50 -26.94 -23.06
CA THR A 13 13.86 -25.68 -22.64
C THR A 13 12.92 -25.15 -23.73
N GLY A 14 12.18 -24.09 -23.45
CA GLY A 14 11.26 -23.49 -24.42
C GLY A 14 10.02 -22.84 -23.80
N SER A 15 9.81 -23.01 -22.49
CA SER A 15 8.71 -22.37 -21.79
C SER A 15 8.97 -20.87 -21.64
N ARG A 16 7.94 -20.03 -21.82
CA ARG A 16 8.02 -18.59 -21.55
C ARG A 16 7.98 -18.35 -20.03
N GLU A 17 9.10 -18.59 -19.37
CA GLU A 17 9.24 -18.30 -17.94
C GLU A 17 9.52 -16.83 -17.72
N HIS A 18 8.77 -16.18 -16.83
CA HIS A 18 9.12 -14.85 -16.38
C HIS A 18 10.34 -14.91 -15.46
N THR A 19 11.36 -14.08 -15.70
CA THR A 19 12.54 -14.04 -14.84
C THR A 19 12.18 -13.55 -13.43
N PHE A 20 11.18 -12.67 -13.33
CA PHE A 20 10.56 -12.20 -12.10
C PHE A 20 9.03 -12.32 -12.20
N PRO A 21 8.28 -12.65 -11.12
CA PRO A 21 6.83 -12.83 -11.15
C PRO A 21 6.07 -11.69 -11.85
N ALA A 22 5.25 -12.02 -12.85
CA ALA A 22 4.41 -11.03 -13.53
C ALA A 22 3.32 -10.45 -12.64
N GLY A 23 2.85 -11.22 -11.65
CA GLY A 23 1.94 -10.72 -10.62
C GLY A 23 2.56 -9.64 -9.71
N LEU A 24 3.89 -9.47 -9.76
CA LEU A 24 4.63 -8.42 -9.06
C LEU A 24 5.23 -7.39 -10.03
N GLY A 25 4.85 -7.42 -11.32
CA GLY A 25 5.28 -6.45 -12.32
C GLY A 25 6.51 -6.84 -13.14
N GLY A 26 6.97 -8.10 -13.07
CA GLY A 26 7.99 -8.60 -14.00
C GLY A 26 7.46 -8.74 -15.42
N ARG A 27 8.17 -8.18 -16.42
CA ARG A 27 7.78 -8.26 -17.86
C ARG A 27 8.72 -9.08 -18.73
N ARG A 28 9.89 -9.46 -18.21
CA ARG A 28 10.92 -10.18 -18.97
C ARG A 28 10.66 -11.68 -18.91
N PHE A 29 10.73 -12.31 -20.08
CA PHE A 29 10.64 -13.76 -20.23
C PHE A 29 11.95 -14.33 -20.77
N ASN A 30 12.27 -15.56 -20.39
CA ASN A 30 13.40 -16.30 -20.92
C ASN A 30 13.01 -17.75 -21.24
N LYS A 31 13.12 -18.11 -22.52
CA LYS A 31 12.81 -19.46 -23.01
C LYS A 31 13.88 -20.50 -22.70
N GLY A 32 15.09 -20.08 -22.35
CA GLY A 32 16.26 -20.94 -22.13
C GLY A 32 16.45 -21.44 -20.69
N ILE A 33 15.48 -21.22 -19.79
CA ILE A 33 15.60 -21.58 -18.37
C ILE A 33 14.83 -22.87 -18.06
N LEU A 34 13.54 -22.91 -18.42
CA LEU A 34 12.61 -23.97 -18.00
C LEU A 34 11.98 -24.71 -19.18
N CYS A 35 11.67 -25.99 -18.92
CA CYS A 35 10.71 -26.76 -19.72
C CYS A 35 9.28 -26.48 -19.23
N ALA A 36 8.27 -26.75 -20.08
CA ALA A 36 6.87 -26.47 -19.76
C ALA A 36 6.37 -27.18 -18.48
N ARG A 37 6.84 -28.42 -18.25
CA ARG A 37 6.49 -29.20 -17.06
C ARG A 37 6.98 -28.53 -15.77
N CYS A 38 8.24 -28.11 -15.73
CA CYS A 38 8.79 -27.47 -14.54
C CYS A 38 8.12 -26.12 -14.29
N ASN A 39 7.88 -25.32 -15.33
CA ASN A 39 7.18 -24.04 -15.19
C ASN A 39 5.78 -24.23 -14.56
N GLY A 40 4.96 -25.15 -15.10
CA GLY A 40 3.61 -25.40 -14.57
C GLY A 40 3.57 -25.77 -13.08
N ASN A 41 4.59 -26.46 -12.58
CA ASN A 41 4.68 -26.88 -11.17
C ASN A 41 4.92 -25.72 -10.19
N PHE A 42 5.35 -24.55 -10.65
CA PHE A 42 5.65 -23.41 -9.78
C PHE A 42 4.51 -22.41 -9.65
N SER A 43 3.42 -22.58 -10.42
CA SER A 43 2.27 -21.66 -10.43
C SER A 43 1.67 -21.38 -9.05
N ALA A 44 1.48 -22.40 -8.22
CA ALA A 44 0.94 -22.23 -6.87
C ALA A 44 1.87 -21.41 -5.96
N MET A 45 3.19 -21.64 -6.07
CA MET A 45 4.19 -20.94 -5.28
C MET A 45 4.32 -19.46 -5.68
N ASP A 46 4.26 -19.18 -6.98
CA ASP A 46 4.18 -17.81 -7.53
C ASP A 46 2.92 -17.09 -6.99
N GLN A 47 1.78 -17.77 -7.03
CA GLN A 47 0.51 -17.22 -6.56
C GLN A 47 0.54 -16.92 -5.06
N ASP A 48 1.07 -17.80 -4.21
CA ASP A 48 1.19 -17.58 -2.77
C ASP A 48 1.97 -16.29 -2.45
N LEU A 49 3.10 -16.06 -3.13
CA LEU A 49 3.89 -14.84 -2.96
C LEU A 49 3.12 -13.59 -3.41
N VAL A 50 2.46 -13.66 -4.58
CA VAL A 50 1.67 -12.55 -5.13
C VAL A 50 0.49 -12.20 -4.21
N GLU A 51 -0.16 -13.20 -3.62
CA GLU A 51 -1.27 -13.00 -2.69
C GLU A 51 -0.82 -12.34 -1.39
N GLN A 52 0.31 -12.78 -0.82
CA GLN A 52 0.92 -12.15 0.37
C GLN A 52 1.23 -10.66 0.14
N LEU A 53 1.62 -10.29 -1.08
CA LEU A 53 2.00 -8.93 -1.44
C LEU A 53 0.87 -8.13 -2.10
N ASN A 54 -0.36 -8.67 -2.16
CA ASN A 54 -1.47 -8.07 -2.89
C ASN A 54 -1.87 -6.68 -2.35
N LEU A 55 -1.69 -6.44 -1.04
CA LEU A 55 -1.87 -5.12 -0.43
C LEU A 55 -0.93 -4.08 -1.06
N LEU A 56 0.36 -4.40 -1.16
CA LEU A 56 1.36 -3.49 -1.71
C LEU A 56 1.12 -3.27 -3.21
N ASN A 57 0.87 -4.36 -3.96
CA ASN A 57 0.52 -4.33 -5.37
C ASN A 57 -0.65 -3.37 -5.65
N GLY A 58 -1.75 -3.53 -4.92
CA GLY A 58 -2.95 -2.75 -5.15
C GLY A 58 -2.79 -1.27 -4.77
N LEU A 59 -1.99 -0.97 -3.74
CA LEU A 59 -1.74 0.40 -3.32
C LEU A 59 -0.90 1.19 -4.32
N ILE A 60 0.07 0.55 -4.97
CA ILE A 60 0.92 1.24 -5.96
C ILE A 60 0.40 1.09 -7.39
N GLY A 61 -0.50 0.16 -7.65
CA GLY A 61 -1.10 -0.07 -8.97
C GLY A 61 -0.33 -1.02 -9.86
N VAL A 62 0.26 -2.09 -9.31
CA VAL A 62 0.91 -3.12 -10.14
C VAL A 62 -0.13 -3.84 -11.00
N ARG A 63 0.11 -3.82 -12.31
CA ARG A 63 -0.70 -4.55 -13.28
C ARG A 63 -0.07 -5.90 -13.61
N SER A 64 -0.87 -6.96 -13.65
CA SER A 64 -0.44 -8.26 -14.17
C SER A 64 -0.68 -8.33 -15.68
N ASP A 65 0.09 -9.16 -16.39
CA ASP A 65 -0.04 -9.33 -17.85
C ASP A 65 -1.40 -9.90 -18.30
N HIS A 66 -2.19 -10.41 -17.35
CA HIS A 66 -3.50 -11.02 -17.61
C HIS A 66 -4.68 -10.09 -17.29
N ARG A 67 -4.43 -8.83 -16.92
CA ARG A 67 -5.49 -7.87 -16.54
C ARG A 67 -5.19 -6.49 -17.09
N ASP A 68 -6.22 -5.80 -17.55
CA ASP A 68 -6.10 -4.42 -18.05
C ASP A 68 -5.98 -3.40 -16.92
N VAL A 69 -6.48 -3.73 -15.72
CA VAL A 69 -6.46 -2.87 -14.53
C VAL A 69 -5.75 -3.53 -13.35
N PRO A 70 -5.03 -2.76 -12.52
CA PRO A 70 -4.46 -3.26 -11.27
C PRO A 70 -5.53 -3.86 -10.36
N ARG A 71 -5.18 -4.94 -9.65
CA ARG A 71 -6.06 -5.48 -8.61
C ARG A 71 -6.06 -4.50 -7.42
N PRO A 72 -7.23 -4.08 -6.91
CA PRO A 72 -7.27 -3.20 -5.76
C PRO A 72 -6.73 -3.93 -4.52
N ALA A 73 -6.15 -3.16 -3.61
CA ALA A 73 -5.87 -3.64 -2.26
C ALA A 73 -7.19 -3.83 -1.52
N VAL A 74 -7.27 -4.81 -0.63
CA VAL A 74 -8.47 -5.02 0.21
C VAL A 74 -8.08 -4.81 1.66
N MET A 75 -8.84 -3.93 2.33
CA MET A 75 -8.72 -3.70 3.76
C MET A 75 -10.01 -4.11 4.46
N VAL A 76 -9.91 -4.50 5.73
CA VAL A 76 -11.05 -4.87 6.56
C VAL A 76 -11.19 -3.84 7.67
N GLU A 77 -12.35 -3.18 7.76
CA GLU A 77 -12.64 -2.29 8.86
C GLU A 77 -12.88 -3.11 10.14
N ALA A 78 -12.02 -2.90 11.15
CA ALA A 78 -12.00 -3.73 12.35
C ALA A 78 -13.32 -3.75 13.15
N ARG A 79 -14.12 -2.68 13.08
CA ARG A 79 -15.38 -2.55 13.84
C ARG A 79 -16.56 -3.25 13.19
N THR A 80 -16.66 -3.13 11.87
CA THR A 80 -17.83 -3.58 11.10
C THR A 80 -17.56 -4.86 10.33
N ASN A 81 -16.28 -5.27 10.24
CA ASN A 81 -15.80 -6.34 9.37
C ASN A 81 -16.13 -6.12 7.88
N VAL A 82 -16.46 -4.89 7.49
CA VAL A 82 -16.70 -4.51 6.09
C VAL A 82 -15.38 -4.48 5.33
N LYS A 83 -15.38 -5.07 4.14
CA LYS A 83 -14.24 -5.05 3.24
C LYS A 83 -14.31 -3.84 2.32
N TYR A 84 -13.23 -3.08 2.28
CA TYR A 84 -13.06 -1.95 1.37
C TYR A 84 -11.97 -2.28 0.35
N ALA A 85 -12.23 -1.94 -0.90
CA ALA A 85 -11.26 -1.99 -1.99
C ALA A 85 -10.59 -0.62 -2.10
N ILE A 86 -9.26 -0.60 -2.11
CA ILE A 86 -8.45 0.60 -2.31
C ILE A 86 -7.78 0.50 -3.66
N GLN A 87 -8.13 1.43 -4.53
CA GLN A 87 -7.54 1.56 -5.85
C GLN A 87 -6.17 2.25 -5.77
N ALA A 88 -5.38 2.13 -6.84
CA ALA A 88 -4.05 2.71 -6.91
C ALA A 88 -4.05 4.24 -6.76
N ASN A 89 -5.10 4.90 -7.26
CA ASN A 89 -5.36 6.34 -7.12
C ASN A 89 -5.87 6.74 -5.72
N GLY A 90 -5.93 5.81 -4.77
CA GLY A 90 -6.39 6.06 -3.40
C GLY A 90 -7.90 6.06 -3.21
N MET A 91 -8.70 5.90 -4.28
CA MET A 91 -10.15 5.78 -4.13
C MET A 91 -10.50 4.53 -3.32
N ILE A 92 -11.32 4.72 -2.29
CA ILE A 92 -11.81 3.64 -1.42
C ILE A 92 -13.27 3.38 -1.78
N THR A 93 -13.58 2.15 -2.15
CA THR A 93 -14.95 1.69 -2.41
C THR A 93 -15.25 0.45 -1.58
N LEU A 94 -16.51 0.01 -1.55
CA LEU A 94 -16.81 -1.32 -1.03
C LEU A 94 -16.15 -2.39 -1.91
N ALA A 95 -15.63 -3.45 -1.29
CA ALA A 95 -15.09 -4.59 -2.03
C ALA A 95 -16.19 -5.57 -2.46
N GLU A 96 -17.33 -5.54 -1.77
CA GLU A 96 -18.53 -6.33 -2.05
C GLU A 96 -19.78 -5.60 -1.53
N PRO A 97 -20.99 -5.90 -2.05
CA PRO A 97 -22.23 -5.30 -1.56
C PRO A 97 -22.46 -5.61 -0.07
N VAL A 98 -22.87 -4.60 0.70
CA VAL A 98 -23.09 -4.73 2.15
C VAL A 98 -24.56 -4.56 2.48
N VAL A 99 -25.19 -5.62 2.99
CA VAL A 99 -26.57 -5.53 3.52
C VAL A 99 -26.51 -4.88 4.90
N ARG A 100 -27.13 -3.70 5.05
CA ARG A 100 -27.15 -2.91 6.29
C ARG A 100 -28.35 -3.24 7.16
N GLU A 101 -29.51 -3.39 6.54
CA GLU A 101 -30.77 -3.60 7.24
C GLU A 101 -31.63 -4.58 6.46
N VAL A 102 -32.28 -5.48 7.19
CA VAL A 102 -33.36 -6.32 6.69
C VAL A 102 -34.51 -6.21 7.69
N SER A 103 -35.59 -5.57 7.29
CA SER A 103 -36.80 -5.44 8.10
C SER A 103 -38.00 -6.02 7.37
N ARG A 104 -38.95 -6.58 8.12
CA ARG A 104 -40.16 -7.18 7.57
C ARG A 104 -41.33 -6.23 7.78
N GLU A 105 -41.96 -5.85 6.69
CA GLU A 105 -43.16 -5.00 6.66
C GLU A 105 -44.32 -5.83 6.11
N GLY A 106 -44.95 -6.61 7.00
CA GLY A 106 -46.00 -7.57 6.64
C GLY A 106 -45.49 -8.70 5.73
N THR A 107 -45.99 -8.74 4.49
CA THR A 107 -45.55 -9.70 3.47
C THR A 107 -44.33 -9.23 2.67
N ARG A 108 -43.86 -8.00 2.91
CA ARG A 108 -42.71 -7.42 2.21
C ARG A 108 -41.48 -7.42 3.10
N THR A 109 -40.32 -7.45 2.45
CA THR A 109 -39.04 -7.24 3.10
C THR A 109 -38.46 -5.94 2.59
N ARG A 110 -38.12 -5.04 3.51
CA ARG A 110 -37.29 -3.88 3.23
C ARG A 110 -35.84 -4.29 3.43
N THR A 111 -35.01 -3.98 2.44
CA THR A 111 -33.57 -4.29 2.48
C THR A 111 -32.80 -3.04 2.09
N VAL A 112 -31.89 -2.61 2.96
CA VAL A 112 -30.94 -1.53 2.68
C VAL A 112 -29.60 -2.18 2.34
N VAL A 113 -29.08 -1.91 1.15
CA VAL A 113 -27.83 -2.49 0.66
C VAL A 113 -26.96 -1.36 0.11
N ASP A 114 -25.71 -1.32 0.56
CA ASP A 114 -24.70 -0.41 0.04
C ASP A 114 -23.91 -1.10 -1.08
N PHE A 115 -23.54 -0.32 -2.09
CA PHE A 115 -22.80 -0.78 -3.26
C PHE A 115 -21.62 0.16 -3.54
N ALA A 116 -20.58 -0.35 -4.18
CA ALA A 116 -19.43 0.43 -4.64
C ALA A 116 -19.80 1.37 -5.79
N SER A 117 -20.84 1.05 -6.56
CA SER A 117 -21.30 1.87 -7.68
C SER A 117 -22.76 1.60 -8.04
N ARG A 118 -23.35 2.53 -8.80
CA ARG A 118 -24.69 2.35 -9.39
C ARG A 118 -24.77 1.16 -10.35
N ALA A 119 -23.69 0.87 -11.08
CA ALA A 119 -23.62 -0.27 -11.98
C ALA A 119 -23.70 -1.61 -11.22
N GLU A 120 -22.98 -1.72 -10.10
CA GLU A 120 -23.04 -2.91 -9.24
C GLU A 120 -24.44 -3.11 -8.66
N ALA A 121 -25.09 -2.03 -8.22
CA ALA A 121 -26.43 -2.10 -7.69
C ALA A 121 -27.48 -2.53 -8.75
N GLN A 122 -27.32 -2.08 -10.00
CA GLN A 122 -28.15 -2.53 -11.11
C GLN A 122 -27.96 -4.03 -11.39
N ALA A 123 -26.71 -4.51 -11.38
CA ALA A 123 -26.41 -5.94 -11.53
C ALA A 123 -27.02 -6.77 -10.39
N TYR A 124 -26.96 -6.26 -9.15
CA TYR A 124 -27.60 -6.88 -8.00
C TYR A 124 -29.11 -7.00 -8.17
N LEU A 125 -29.79 -5.93 -8.62
CA LEU A 125 -31.24 -5.95 -8.87
C LEU A 125 -31.62 -6.93 -10.00
N ALA A 126 -30.79 -7.02 -11.05
CA ALA A 126 -30.99 -7.99 -12.12
C ALA A 126 -30.90 -9.43 -11.60
N ARG A 127 -29.90 -9.74 -10.75
CA ARG A 127 -29.76 -11.03 -10.09
C ARG A 127 -30.97 -11.37 -9.20
N MET A 128 -31.45 -10.41 -8.40
CA MET A 128 -32.64 -10.61 -7.56
C MET A 128 -33.89 -10.97 -8.40
N LYS A 129 -34.06 -10.36 -9.58
CA LYS A 129 -35.14 -10.70 -10.51
C LYS A 129 -35.02 -12.12 -11.05
N GLN A 130 -33.80 -12.55 -11.40
CA GLN A 130 -33.52 -13.93 -11.85
C GLN A 130 -33.82 -14.97 -10.76
N GLU A 131 -33.62 -14.62 -9.49
CA GLU A 131 -33.98 -15.44 -8.33
C GLU A 131 -35.49 -15.41 -7.99
N GLY A 132 -36.34 -14.81 -8.82
CA GLY A 132 -37.78 -14.73 -8.61
C GLY A 132 -38.23 -13.68 -7.60
N LYS A 133 -37.32 -12.84 -7.08
CA LYS A 133 -37.68 -11.70 -6.22
C LYS A 133 -38.11 -10.52 -7.09
N THR A 134 -39.10 -9.76 -6.64
CA THR A 134 -39.57 -8.56 -7.37
C THR A 134 -39.29 -7.31 -6.54
N PRO A 135 -38.11 -6.66 -6.70
CA PRO A 135 -37.83 -5.39 -6.02
C PRO A 135 -38.88 -4.34 -6.41
N ARG A 136 -39.53 -3.73 -5.43
CA ARG A 136 -40.50 -2.63 -5.60
C ARG A 136 -40.02 -1.42 -4.78
N GLN A 137 -40.33 -0.20 -5.23
CA GLN A 137 -39.99 1.05 -4.53
C GLN A 137 -38.49 1.22 -4.27
N VAL A 138 -37.65 0.95 -5.27
CA VAL A 138 -36.20 1.16 -5.18
C VAL A 138 -35.90 2.66 -5.11
N GLN A 139 -35.28 3.09 -4.01
CA GLN A 139 -34.75 4.44 -3.82
C GLN A 139 -33.23 4.40 -3.90
N TRP A 140 -32.65 5.47 -4.42
CA TRP A 140 -31.22 5.63 -4.61
C TRP A 140 -30.72 6.81 -3.79
N GLU A 141 -29.61 6.62 -3.11
CA GLU A 141 -28.90 7.68 -2.40
C GLU A 141 -27.41 7.48 -2.63
N GLU A 142 -26.73 8.53 -3.11
CA GLU A 142 -25.28 8.54 -3.17
C GLU A 142 -24.74 9.02 -1.83
N ARG A 143 -23.78 8.28 -1.28
CA ARG A 143 -23.19 8.57 0.03
C ARG A 143 -21.67 8.54 -0.05
N VAL A 144 -21.08 9.43 0.72
CA VAL A 144 -19.64 9.44 1.01
C VAL A 144 -19.45 8.94 2.42
N THR A 145 -18.58 7.95 2.61
CA THR A 145 -18.21 7.43 3.92
C THR A 145 -16.87 7.99 4.35
N TYR A 146 -16.82 8.53 5.57
CA TYR A 146 -15.60 8.99 6.21
C TYR A 146 -15.14 8.02 7.29
N PHE A 147 -13.83 7.97 7.49
CA PHE A 147 -13.18 7.11 8.46
C PHE A 147 -12.55 7.97 9.55
N THR A 148 -13.01 7.79 10.79
CA THR A 148 -12.47 8.47 11.98
C THR A 148 -11.24 7.78 12.57
N GLN A 149 -10.90 6.59 12.07
CA GLN A 149 -9.76 5.80 12.52
C GLN A 149 -9.06 5.16 11.33
N PRO A 150 -7.73 4.96 11.42
CA PRO A 150 -7.00 4.19 10.43
C PRO A 150 -7.59 2.80 10.27
N THR A 151 -7.76 2.35 9.04
CA THR A 151 -8.11 0.96 8.77
C THR A 151 -6.88 0.09 9.04
N ALA A 152 -7.03 -0.97 9.83
CA ALA A 152 -5.95 -1.91 10.06
C ALA A 152 -5.84 -2.89 8.89
N SER A 153 -4.62 -3.23 8.50
CA SER A 153 -4.35 -4.37 7.63
C SER A 153 -3.17 -5.14 8.16
N ARG A 154 -3.28 -6.47 8.10
CA ARG A 154 -2.19 -7.36 8.46
C ARG A 154 -1.53 -7.82 7.17
N LEU A 155 -0.27 -7.45 7.01
CA LEU A 155 0.56 -8.01 5.96
C LEU A 155 1.22 -9.28 6.51
N HIS A 156 0.99 -10.39 5.83
CA HIS A 156 1.69 -11.64 6.10
C HIS A 156 2.71 -11.85 4.99
N PHE A 157 4.00 -11.80 5.32
CA PHE A 157 5.08 -12.03 4.37
C PHE A 157 6.05 -13.07 4.92
N GLY A 158 6.29 -14.12 4.13
CA GLY A 158 7.24 -15.19 4.46
C GLY A 158 6.59 -16.57 4.51
N GLY A 159 7.17 -17.47 5.31
CA GLY A 159 6.79 -18.88 5.35
C GLY A 159 7.46 -19.72 4.26
N ALA A 160 7.28 -21.04 4.32
CA ALA A 160 8.03 -21.98 3.49
C ALA A 160 7.81 -21.80 1.98
N SER A 161 6.58 -21.50 1.55
CA SER A 161 6.25 -21.27 0.13
C SER A 161 6.98 -20.03 -0.41
N THR A 162 6.86 -18.90 0.29
CA THR A 162 7.54 -17.63 -0.05
C THR A 162 9.06 -17.77 -0.10
N MET A 163 9.66 -18.46 0.87
CA MET A 163 11.12 -18.66 0.88
C MET A 163 11.60 -19.50 -0.30
N ARG A 164 10.82 -20.52 -0.70
CA ARG A 164 11.09 -21.28 -1.94
C ARG A 164 10.93 -20.43 -3.18
N GLU A 165 9.94 -19.55 -3.22
CA GLU A 165 9.71 -18.65 -4.35
C GLU A 165 10.86 -17.65 -4.52
N VAL A 166 11.31 -17.04 -3.43
CA VAL A 166 12.46 -16.12 -3.45
C VAL A 166 13.73 -16.85 -3.92
N ALA A 167 13.94 -18.09 -3.48
CA ALA A 167 15.04 -18.92 -3.97
C ALA A 167 14.91 -19.22 -5.48
N ARG A 168 13.69 -19.49 -5.96
CA ARG A 168 13.39 -19.71 -7.39
C ARG A 168 13.70 -18.46 -8.21
N ILE A 169 13.25 -17.29 -7.77
CA ILE A 169 13.54 -16.00 -8.41
C ILE A 169 15.06 -15.82 -8.54
N ALA A 170 15.80 -15.98 -7.44
CA ALA A 170 17.25 -15.86 -7.45
C ALA A 170 17.93 -16.85 -8.43
N LEU A 171 17.48 -18.11 -8.44
CA LEU A 171 18.01 -19.13 -9.35
C LEU A 171 17.65 -18.85 -10.83
N ASN A 172 16.46 -18.31 -11.11
CA ASN A 172 16.05 -17.88 -12.45
C ASN A 172 16.95 -16.74 -12.95
N PHE A 173 17.27 -15.77 -12.10
CA PHE A 173 18.21 -14.69 -12.43
C PHE A 173 19.64 -15.20 -12.64
N LEU A 174 20.12 -16.14 -11.81
CA LEU A 174 21.40 -16.80 -12.04
C LEU A 174 21.40 -17.53 -13.39
N ALA A 175 20.33 -18.25 -13.73
CA ALA A 175 20.22 -18.96 -15.01
C ALA A 175 20.13 -18.02 -16.22
N HIS A 176 19.56 -16.82 -16.03
CA HIS A 176 19.47 -15.82 -17.09
C HIS A 176 20.85 -15.22 -17.43
N TYR A 177 21.64 -14.84 -16.42
CA TYR A 177 22.93 -14.17 -16.65
C TYR A 177 24.14 -15.13 -16.67
N PHE A 178 24.06 -16.26 -15.95
CA PHE A 178 25.12 -17.26 -15.80
C PHE A 178 24.57 -18.67 -16.12
N PRO A 179 24.12 -18.93 -17.36
CA PRO A 179 23.38 -20.14 -17.71
C PRO A 179 24.16 -21.44 -17.48
N VAL A 180 25.49 -21.42 -17.61
CA VAL A 180 26.35 -22.59 -17.34
C VAL A 180 26.46 -22.84 -15.84
N ALA A 181 26.70 -21.80 -15.04
CA ALA A 181 26.81 -21.91 -13.58
C ALA A 181 25.51 -22.43 -12.94
N ALA A 182 24.35 -21.94 -13.40
CA ALA A 182 23.03 -22.35 -12.90
C ALA A 182 22.71 -23.85 -13.09
N ARG A 183 23.48 -24.56 -13.94
CA ARG A 183 23.31 -25.98 -14.25
C ARG A 183 24.29 -26.89 -13.54
N GLN A 184 25.21 -26.34 -12.75
CA GLN A 184 26.20 -27.14 -12.06
C GLN A 184 25.57 -27.96 -10.90
N PRO A 185 26.15 -29.13 -10.55
CA PRO A 185 25.64 -29.99 -9.48
C PRO A 185 25.66 -29.35 -8.08
N GLY A 186 26.55 -28.38 -7.85
CA GLY A 186 26.64 -27.67 -6.57
C GLY A 186 25.38 -26.87 -6.20
N LEU A 187 24.45 -26.68 -7.14
CA LEU A 187 23.14 -26.05 -6.93
C LEU A 187 22.00 -27.07 -6.72
N ASP A 188 22.27 -28.38 -6.80
CA ASP A 188 21.24 -29.41 -6.65
C ASP A 188 20.53 -29.39 -5.28
N PRO A 189 21.20 -29.07 -4.15
CA PRO A 189 20.50 -28.90 -2.87
C PRO A 189 19.45 -27.78 -2.90
N LEU A 190 19.76 -26.65 -3.55
CA LEU A 190 18.81 -25.55 -3.73
C LEU A 190 17.64 -25.98 -4.63
N LYS A 191 17.93 -26.65 -5.76
CA LYS A 191 16.89 -27.15 -6.69
C LYS A 191 15.96 -28.15 -5.99
N ALA A 192 16.51 -29.02 -5.14
CA ALA A 192 15.74 -29.95 -4.34
C ALA A 192 14.87 -29.21 -3.31
N TYR A 193 15.39 -28.19 -2.64
CA TYR A 193 14.61 -27.34 -1.74
C TYR A 193 13.47 -26.61 -2.47
N ILE A 194 13.74 -26.02 -3.63
CA ILE A 194 12.73 -25.32 -4.43
C ILE A 194 11.65 -26.28 -4.92
N THR A 195 11.99 -27.51 -5.32
CA THR A 195 11.00 -28.45 -5.92
C THR A 195 10.29 -29.33 -4.88
N GLY A 196 10.99 -29.79 -3.84
CA GLY A 196 10.48 -30.73 -2.84
C GLY A 196 10.23 -30.14 -1.45
N GLY A 197 10.72 -28.93 -1.15
CA GLY A 197 10.65 -28.31 0.18
C GLY A 197 11.75 -28.77 1.13
N GLY A 198 11.46 -28.80 2.44
CA GLY A 198 12.43 -29.13 3.49
C GLY A 198 12.84 -27.90 4.34
N PRO A 199 13.81 -28.07 5.26
CA PRO A 199 14.26 -26.98 6.12
C PRO A 199 14.91 -25.87 5.29
N ASN A 200 14.51 -24.62 5.54
CA ASN A 200 15.11 -23.47 4.88
C ASN A 200 16.51 -23.21 5.45
N THR A 201 17.53 -23.44 4.62
CA THR A 201 18.92 -23.05 4.91
C THR A 201 19.50 -22.15 3.81
N PHE A 202 18.65 -21.66 2.91
CA PHE A 202 19.06 -20.97 1.68
C PHE A 202 18.68 -19.49 1.70
N VAL A 203 17.50 -19.16 2.24
CA VAL A 203 16.94 -17.79 2.20
C VAL A 203 16.84 -17.24 3.60
N ASN A 204 17.39 -16.04 3.81
CA ASN A 204 17.26 -15.30 5.06
C ASN A 204 16.91 -13.84 4.76
N PHE A 205 16.25 -13.18 5.71
CA PHE A 205 16.11 -11.74 5.66
C PHE A 205 17.47 -11.05 5.76
N SER A 206 17.60 -9.93 5.07
CA SER A 206 18.76 -9.06 5.10
C SER A 206 18.38 -7.77 5.80
N LEU A 207 18.90 -7.57 7.00
CA LEU A 207 18.73 -6.35 7.78
C LEU A 207 19.99 -5.52 7.59
N GLY A 208 19.82 -4.21 7.34
CA GLY A 208 20.87 -3.38 6.78
C GLY A 208 22.23 -3.48 7.48
N ASP A 209 23.27 -3.56 6.68
CA ASP A 209 24.37 -2.60 6.66
C ASP A 209 24.69 -2.32 5.19
N ALA A 210 25.08 -1.07 4.91
CA ALA A 210 25.16 -0.48 3.58
C ALA A 210 25.84 -1.41 2.56
N LEU A 211 25.01 -1.98 1.69
CA LEU A 211 25.47 -2.53 0.44
C LEU A 211 26.23 -1.41 -0.27
N THR A 212 27.45 -1.68 -0.76
CA THR A 212 28.11 -0.85 -1.78
C THR A 212 27.39 -1.01 -3.11
N GLN A 213 26.07 -0.88 -3.08
CA GLN A 213 25.21 -0.98 -4.23
C GLN A 213 24.92 0.41 -4.76
N PRO A 214 24.74 0.54 -6.08
CA PRO A 214 24.17 1.75 -6.63
C PRO A 214 22.80 2.03 -5.99
N PRO A 215 22.35 3.30 -5.94
CA PRO A 215 21.00 3.62 -5.49
C PRO A 215 19.95 2.82 -6.28
N MET A 216 18.81 2.51 -5.65
CA MET A 216 17.67 1.87 -6.31
C MET A 216 17.12 2.81 -7.39
N GLU A 217 16.95 2.32 -8.63
CA GLU A 217 16.45 3.15 -9.72
C GLU A 217 14.99 3.59 -9.53
N TYR A 218 14.16 2.70 -8.99
CA TYR A 218 12.72 2.91 -8.91
C TYR A 218 12.26 3.01 -7.44
N PRO A 219 11.46 4.02 -7.05
CA PRO A 219 11.03 4.22 -5.65
C PRO A 219 10.27 3.03 -5.02
N PHE A 220 9.54 2.28 -5.85
CA PHE A 220 8.85 1.04 -5.48
C PHE A 220 9.47 -0.17 -6.19
N GLY A 221 10.72 -0.06 -6.65
CA GLY A 221 11.38 -1.06 -7.46
C GLY A 221 11.60 -2.37 -6.75
N HIS A 222 11.70 -3.43 -7.54
CA HIS A 222 12.38 -4.65 -7.10
C HIS A 222 13.85 -4.58 -7.52
N ARG A 223 14.71 -5.28 -6.80
CA ARG A 223 16.09 -5.49 -7.21
C ARG A 223 16.47 -6.94 -7.04
N VAL A 224 17.07 -7.53 -8.07
CA VAL A 224 17.72 -8.82 -7.96
C VAL A 224 19.19 -8.64 -8.30
N LEU A 225 20.04 -8.96 -7.33
CA LEU A 225 21.47 -9.06 -7.51
C LEU A 225 21.81 -10.55 -7.54
N VAL A 226 22.51 -11.01 -8.58
CA VAL A 226 23.11 -12.35 -8.62
C VAL A 226 24.61 -12.24 -8.84
N ALA A 227 25.37 -13.04 -8.12
CA ALA A 227 26.82 -13.03 -8.19
C ALA A 227 27.39 -14.44 -8.21
N VAL A 228 28.51 -14.58 -8.92
CA VAL A 228 29.40 -15.75 -8.88
C VAL A 228 30.78 -15.26 -8.44
N GLU A 229 31.43 -15.99 -7.53
CA GLU A 229 32.70 -15.58 -6.95
C GLU A 229 33.79 -16.61 -7.20
N ARG A 230 34.92 -16.17 -7.78
CA ARG A 230 36.05 -17.04 -8.11
C ARG A 230 36.78 -17.55 -6.85
N GLU A 231 36.96 -16.72 -5.83
CA GLU A 231 37.73 -17.10 -4.64
C GLU A 231 37.04 -18.19 -3.83
N SER A 232 35.75 -18.00 -3.54
CA SER A 232 34.96 -18.94 -2.74
C SER A 232 34.34 -20.07 -3.56
N GLN A 233 34.31 -19.95 -4.89
CA GLN A 233 33.59 -20.85 -5.81
C GLN A 233 32.12 -21.00 -5.38
N GLN A 234 31.48 -19.87 -5.01
CA GLN A 234 30.08 -19.81 -4.59
C GLN A 234 29.27 -18.86 -5.48
N ALA A 235 27.99 -19.18 -5.59
CA ALA A 235 26.97 -18.29 -6.12
C ALA A 235 26.03 -17.84 -4.98
N TRP A 236 25.60 -16.59 -5.04
CA TRP A 236 24.66 -16.01 -4.10
C TRP A 236 23.80 -14.94 -4.79
N ALA A 237 22.71 -14.56 -4.13
CA ALA A 237 21.84 -13.51 -4.60
C ALA A 237 21.33 -12.65 -3.46
N TRP A 238 20.87 -11.46 -3.81
CA TRP A 238 20.11 -10.57 -2.94
C TRP A 238 18.87 -10.10 -3.69
N VAL A 239 17.71 -10.27 -3.07
CA VAL A 239 16.40 -9.98 -3.65
C VAL A 239 15.72 -8.94 -2.77
N SER A 240 15.42 -7.78 -3.35
CA SER A 240 14.58 -6.76 -2.74
C SER A 240 13.25 -6.69 -3.46
N ILE A 241 12.16 -6.77 -2.70
CA ILE A 241 10.80 -6.67 -3.21
C ILE A 241 10.19 -5.35 -2.73
N PHE A 242 9.73 -4.52 -3.67
CA PHE A 242 9.21 -3.16 -3.44
C PHE A 242 10.14 -2.24 -2.65
N SER A 243 11.45 -2.48 -2.71
CA SER A 243 12.45 -1.77 -1.90
C SER A 243 12.15 -1.82 -0.39
N CYS A 244 11.45 -2.88 0.02
CA CYS A 244 10.86 -3.05 1.34
C CYS A 244 11.34 -4.36 1.98
N PHE A 245 11.15 -5.49 1.29
CA PHE A 245 11.58 -6.80 1.80
C PHE A 245 12.89 -7.21 1.15
N ASN A 246 13.96 -7.21 1.95
CA ASN A 246 15.30 -7.57 1.48
C ASN A 246 15.64 -8.98 1.97
N LEU A 247 16.01 -9.86 1.05
CA LEU A 247 16.34 -11.25 1.32
C LEU A 247 17.67 -11.61 0.68
N TYR A 248 18.51 -12.31 1.41
CA TYR A 248 19.71 -12.94 0.89
C TYR A 248 19.41 -14.40 0.53
N VAL A 249 19.96 -14.87 -0.58
CA VAL A 249 19.85 -16.25 -1.04
C VAL A 249 21.24 -16.84 -1.25
N ARG A 250 21.57 -17.89 -0.48
CA ARG A 250 22.72 -18.75 -0.75
C ARG A 250 22.34 -19.71 -1.87
N LEU A 251 22.95 -19.57 -3.05
CA LEU A 251 22.60 -20.43 -4.18
C LEU A 251 23.34 -21.78 -4.12
N GLY A 252 24.65 -21.74 -3.89
CA GLY A 252 25.47 -22.95 -3.69
C GLY A 252 26.82 -22.87 -4.41
N ALA A 253 27.52 -24.00 -4.46
CA ALA A 253 28.85 -24.07 -5.05
C ALA A 253 28.79 -24.00 -6.57
N VAL A 254 29.68 -23.20 -7.18
CA VAL A 254 29.85 -23.08 -8.63
C VAL A 254 31.32 -22.96 -8.98
N SER A 255 31.72 -23.59 -10.08
CA SER A 255 33.04 -23.41 -10.67
C SER A 255 33.00 -22.30 -11.71
N VAL A 256 33.71 -21.21 -11.42
CA VAL A 256 33.80 -20.02 -12.28
C VAL A 256 35.24 -19.48 -12.32
N GLU A 257 35.61 -18.95 -13.48
CA GLU A 257 36.96 -18.41 -13.72
C GLU A 257 37.14 -16.97 -13.23
N ARG A 258 36.03 -16.23 -13.07
CA ARG A 258 36.02 -14.82 -12.67
C ARG A 258 34.90 -14.54 -11.68
N THR A 259 35.12 -13.53 -10.85
CA THR A 259 34.05 -12.93 -10.04
C THR A 259 33.25 -11.97 -10.90
N GLU A 260 31.92 -12.07 -10.85
CA GLU A 260 31.02 -11.18 -11.56
C GLU A 260 29.71 -11.03 -10.77
N THR A 261 29.22 -9.80 -10.69
CA THR A 261 27.93 -9.46 -10.10
C THR A 261 27.06 -8.76 -11.15
N VAL A 262 25.79 -9.16 -11.25
CA VAL A 262 24.78 -8.46 -12.05
C VAL A 262 23.70 -7.95 -11.10
N VAL A 263 23.39 -6.66 -11.21
CA VAL A 263 22.30 -5.98 -10.48
C VAL A 263 21.22 -5.62 -11.48
N THR A 264 20.00 -6.08 -11.23
CA THR A 264 18.83 -5.78 -12.06
C THR A 264 17.76 -5.10 -11.22
N ASP A 265 17.51 -3.83 -11.51
CA ASP A 265 16.36 -3.10 -10.98
C ASP A 265 15.17 -3.32 -11.89
N ILE A 266 14.00 -3.55 -11.30
CA ILE A 266 12.76 -3.86 -11.99
C ILE A 266 11.72 -2.82 -11.59
N ASN A 267 11.13 -2.15 -12.57
CA ASN A 267 10.04 -1.22 -12.37
C ASN A 267 8.71 -1.99 -12.38
N PRO A 268 8.05 -2.20 -11.21
CA PRO A 268 6.79 -2.94 -11.18
C PRO A 268 5.63 -2.20 -11.83
N LEU A 269 5.79 -0.89 -12.08
CA LEU A 269 4.79 -0.03 -12.71
C LEU A 269 5.01 0.11 -14.23
N ALA A 270 6.03 -0.55 -14.79
CA ALA A 270 6.24 -0.54 -16.23
C ALA A 270 5.13 -1.32 -16.95
N GLU A 271 4.57 -0.68 -17.97
CA GLU A 271 3.52 -1.26 -18.83
C GLU A 271 4.09 -2.33 -19.76
N HIS A 272 5.27 -2.07 -20.34
CA HIS A 272 5.96 -2.96 -21.27
C HIS A 272 7.48 -2.68 -21.29
N PRO A 273 8.30 -3.62 -21.78
CA PRO A 273 9.69 -3.37 -22.16
C PRO A 273 9.83 -2.23 -23.18
N PRO A 274 10.97 -1.52 -23.26
CA PRO A 274 12.25 -1.85 -22.62
C PRO A 274 12.53 -1.15 -21.28
N HIS A 275 11.66 -0.26 -20.82
CA HIS A 275 11.89 0.61 -19.65
C HIS A 275 11.47 -0.05 -18.31
N ASP A 276 11.27 -1.36 -18.33
CA ASP A 276 10.86 -2.19 -17.19
C ASP A 276 12.04 -2.63 -16.33
N VAL A 277 13.28 -2.59 -16.85
CA VAL A 277 14.47 -2.99 -16.12
C VAL A 277 15.66 -2.06 -16.37
N LYS A 278 16.53 -1.94 -15.36
CA LYS A 278 17.87 -1.35 -15.47
C LYS A 278 18.91 -2.33 -14.96
N GLU A 279 19.88 -2.64 -15.80
CA GLU A 279 20.92 -3.63 -15.52
C GLU A 279 22.30 -2.98 -15.34
N GLN A 280 23.06 -3.47 -14.37
CA GLN A 280 24.43 -3.04 -14.10
C GLN A 280 25.30 -4.27 -13.82
N ARG A 281 26.55 -4.27 -14.32
CA ARG A 281 27.51 -5.36 -14.15
C ARG A 281 28.77 -4.88 -13.45
N PHE A 282 29.30 -5.71 -12.56
CA PHE A 282 30.48 -5.42 -11.76
C PHE A 282 31.43 -6.62 -11.80
N ALA A 283 32.74 -6.35 -11.89
CA ALA A 283 33.79 -7.38 -11.91
C ALA A 283 34.23 -7.81 -10.50
N GLU A 284 33.41 -7.53 -9.50
CA GLU A 284 33.67 -7.78 -8.08
C GLU A 284 32.40 -8.29 -7.39
N ALA A 285 32.58 -8.89 -6.21
CA ALA A 285 31.47 -9.31 -5.37
C ALA A 285 31.00 -8.11 -4.54
N LEU A 286 29.83 -7.55 -4.87
CA LEU A 286 29.30 -6.38 -4.16
C LEU A 286 28.81 -6.70 -2.74
N HIS A 287 28.75 -7.98 -2.36
CA HIS A 287 28.27 -8.38 -1.05
C HIS A 287 28.84 -9.74 -0.64
N ARG A 288 28.99 -9.95 0.67
CA ARG A 288 29.29 -11.25 1.25
C ARG A 288 28.26 -11.54 2.34
N MET A 289 27.92 -12.81 2.47
CA MET A 289 26.86 -13.32 3.33
C MET A 289 26.99 -12.79 4.77
N MET A 290 25.96 -12.09 5.23
CA MET A 290 25.86 -11.66 6.63
C MET A 290 25.27 -12.78 7.49
N LYS A 291 25.52 -12.72 8.79
CA LYS A 291 24.89 -13.60 9.78
C LYS A 291 23.37 -13.50 9.64
N ALA A 292 22.68 -14.66 9.69
CA ALA A 292 21.22 -14.67 9.67
C ALA A 292 20.67 -13.88 10.87
N PRO A 293 19.74 -12.94 10.64
CA PRO A 293 19.14 -12.17 11.72
C PRO A 293 18.24 -13.07 12.57
N THR A 294 18.02 -12.65 13.81
CA THR A 294 17.02 -13.22 14.71
C THR A 294 15.60 -12.83 14.26
N ASN A 295 14.59 -13.59 14.71
CA ASN A 295 13.19 -13.31 14.39
C ASN A 295 12.73 -11.93 14.89
N GLU A 296 13.27 -11.45 16.01
CA GLU A 296 12.94 -10.14 16.59
C GLU A 296 13.48 -8.99 15.72
N GLU A 297 14.72 -9.10 15.26
CA GLU A 297 15.32 -8.11 14.36
C GLU A 297 14.55 -8.06 13.02
N VAL A 298 14.16 -9.23 12.50
CA VAL A 298 13.32 -9.33 11.29
C VAL A 298 11.97 -8.65 11.50
N GLY A 299 11.32 -8.88 12.63
CA GLY A 299 10.04 -8.24 12.98
C GLY A 299 10.15 -6.72 13.00
N THR A 300 11.17 -6.19 13.67
CA THR A 300 11.42 -4.75 13.76
C THR A 300 11.68 -4.12 12.38
N ALA A 301 12.55 -4.74 11.59
CA ALA A 301 12.89 -4.24 10.26
C ALA A 301 11.71 -4.32 9.29
N ALA A 302 10.87 -5.35 9.38
CA ALA A 302 9.67 -5.47 8.56
C ALA A 302 8.66 -4.34 8.86
N VAL A 303 8.48 -3.97 10.14
CA VAL A 303 7.66 -2.81 10.53
C VAL A 303 8.22 -1.53 9.93
N GLN A 304 9.52 -1.26 10.09
CA GLN A 304 10.15 -0.06 9.55
C GLN A 304 10.07 0.02 8.02
N ALA A 305 10.31 -1.09 7.33
CA ALA A 305 10.27 -1.16 5.88
C ALA A 305 8.84 -0.94 5.36
N THR A 306 7.84 -1.56 5.98
CA THR A 306 6.43 -1.35 5.61
C THR A 306 5.97 0.07 5.89
N THR A 307 6.32 0.66 7.05
CA THR A 307 6.05 2.08 7.34
C THR A 307 6.65 2.99 6.27
N THR A 308 7.91 2.74 5.89
CA THR A 308 8.59 3.51 4.83
C THR A 308 7.89 3.35 3.49
N PHE A 309 7.43 2.14 3.14
CA PHE A 309 6.66 1.91 1.92
C PHE A 309 5.35 2.70 1.93
N PHE A 310 4.56 2.64 3.01
CA PHE A 310 3.31 3.38 3.11
C PHE A 310 3.52 4.89 3.04
N GLN A 311 4.60 5.40 3.64
CA GLN A 311 4.98 6.81 3.51
C GLN A 311 5.23 7.19 2.05
N ARG A 312 6.00 6.40 1.30
CA ARG A 312 6.22 6.64 -0.14
C ARG A 312 4.92 6.60 -0.94
N VAL A 313 3.99 5.69 -0.61
CA VAL A 313 2.66 5.65 -1.24
C VAL A 313 1.90 6.95 -0.98
N GLN A 314 1.91 7.44 0.26
CA GLN A 314 1.27 8.72 0.62
C GLN A 314 1.93 9.90 -0.09
N ASP A 315 3.26 9.94 -0.14
CA ASP A 315 4.02 11.00 -0.83
C ASP A 315 3.70 11.04 -2.33
N ARG A 316 3.70 9.88 -3.01
CA ARG A 316 3.33 9.82 -4.43
C ARG A 316 1.90 10.31 -4.67
N ARG A 317 0.95 9.88 -3.83
CA ARG A 317 -0.45 10.34 -3.93
C ARG A 317 -0.58 11.84 -3.69
N TRP A 318 0.17 12.37 -2.72
CA TRP A 318 0.22 13.81 -2.49
C TRP A 318 0.73 14.55 -3.72
N GLU A 319 1.81 14.06 -4.34
CA GLU A 319 2.36 14.67 -5.56
C GLU A 319 1.35 14.69 -6.71
N GLU A 320 0.64 13.58 -6.93
CA GLU A 320 -0.44 13.46 -7.93
C GLU A 320 -1.57 14.47 -7.68
N ASP A 321 -2.07 14.54 -6.44
CA ASP A 321 -3.15 15.47 -6.09
C ASP A 321 -2.69 16.94 -6.13
N ALA A 322 -1.47 17.22 -5.68
CA ALA A 322 -0.91 18.56 -5.70
C ALA A 322 -0.76 19.12 -7.12
N GLN A 323 -0.47 18.27 -8.12
CA GLN A 323 -0.42 18.68 -9.52
C GLN A 323 -1.77 19.21 -10.04
N VAL A 324 -2.88 18.79 -9.44
CA VAL A 324 -4.23 19.24 -9.80
C VAL A 324 -4.68 20.40 -8.92
N LEU A 325 -4.57 20.24 -7.59
CA LEU A 325 -5.12 21.18 -6.61
C LEU A 325 -4.36 22.51 -6.58
N VAL A 326 -3.02 22.48 -6.65
CA VAL A 326 -2.21 23.70 -6.51
C VAL A 326 -2.44 24.67 -7.68
N PRO A 327 -2.42 24.25 -8.95
CA PRO A 327 -2.78 25.13 -10.06
C PRO A 327 -4.21 25.64 -9.97
N ALA A 328 -5.18 24.77 -9.61
CA ALA A 328 -6.58 25.16 -9.49
C ALA A 328 -6.79 26.26 -8.44
N LEU A 329 -6.17 26.14 -7.26
CA LEU A 329 -6.21 27.17 -6.22
C LEU A 329 -5.56 28.48 -6.67
N ASN A 330 -4.39 28.39 -7.33
CA ASN A 330 -3.66 29.56 -7.78
C ASN A 330 -4.35 30.34 -8.93
N GLN A 331 -5.22 29.69 -9.71
CA GLN A 331 -6.07 30.35 -10.71
C GLN A 331 -7.16 31.23 -10.07
N LEU A 332 -7.49 31.01 -8.80
CA LEU A 332 -8.49 31.83 -8.09
C LEU A 332 -7.91 33.17 -7.62
N ARG A 333 -6.62 33.42 -7.83
CA ARG A 333 -5.97 34.69 -7.50
C ARG A 333 -6.55 35.80 -8.37
N GLY A 334 -6.91 36.92 -7.75
CA GLY A 334 -7.56 38.05 -8.41
C GLY A 334 -9.09 37.98 -8.43
N LEU A 335 -9.70 36.86 -8.03
CA LEU A 335 -11.14 36.83 -7.81
C LEU A 335 -11.54 37.63 -6.55
N PRO A 336 -12.73 38.27 -6.55
CA PRO A 336 -13.31 38.86 -5.36
C PRO A 336 -13.34 37.86 -4.20
N ALA A 337 -13.08 38.34 -2.97
CA ALA A 337 -12.91 37.48 -1.79
C ALA A 337 -14.05 36.45 -1.62
N ALA A 338 -15.31 36.88 -1.78
CA ALA A 338 -16.47 35.99 -1.67
C ALA A 338 -16.50 34.88 -2.74
N GLN A 339 -16.19 35.20 -4.00
CA GLN A 339 -16.15 34.22 -5.08
C GLN A 339 -14.99 33.24 -4.90
N ARG A 340 -13.82 33.76 -4.56
CA ARG A 340 -12.63 32.95 -4.27
C ARG A 340 -12.89 31.93 -3.17
N LEU A 341 -13.48 32.39 -2.06
CA LEU A 341 -13.82 31.52 -0.93
C LEU A 341 -14.83 30.44 -1.33
N ALA A 342 -15.86 30.77 -2.11
CA ALA A 342 -16.83 29.79 -2.61
C ALA A 342 -16.18 28.72 -3.51
N HIS A 343 -15.23 29.11 -4.38
CA HIS A 343 -14.50 28.14 -5.20
C HIS A 343 -13.57 27.25 -4.36
N ILE A 344 -12.91 27.80 -3.35
CA ILE A 344 -12.08 27.01 -2.43
C ILE A 344 -12.94 26.02 -1.64
N ASP A 345 -14.13 26.42 -1.18
CA ASP A 345 -15.05 25.52 -0.48
C ASP A 345 -15.42 24.30 -1.36
N VAL A 346 -15.66 24.49 -2.65
CA VAL A 346 -15.93 23.38 -3.59
C VAL A 346 -14.72 22.46 -3.70
N LEU A 347 -13.52 23.01 -3.88
CA LEU A 347 -12.29 22.20 -3.97
C LEU A 347 -12.03 21.40 -2.68
N LEU A 348 -12.26 21.99 -1.51
CA LEU A 348 -12.04 21.32 -0.22
C LEU A 348 -13.15 20.33 0.15
N GLN A 349 -14.34 20.40 -0.47
CA GLN A 349 -15.40 19.41 -0.26
C GLN A 349 -14.96 18.01 -0.67
N GLU A 350 -14.17 17.89 -1.73
CA GLU A 350 -13.60 16.61 -2.18
C GLU A 350 -12.45 16.13 -1.27
N GLN A 351 -11.91 17.02 -0.44
CA GLN A 351 -10.78 16.76 0.45
C GLN A 351 -11.20 16.61 1.93
N ARG A 352 -12.49 16.42 2.21
CA ARG A 352 -13.02 16.35 3.58
C ARG A 352 -12.41 15.24 4.44
N GLN A 353 -12.09 14.08 3.87
CA GLN A 353 -11.37 13.03 4.61
C GLN A 353 -9.95 13.49 4.98
N ARG A 354 -9.26 14.22 4.08
CA ARG A 354 -7.96 14.80 4.39
C ARG A 354 -8.09 15.84 5.50
N ALA A 355 -9.10 16.71 5.48
CA ALA A 355 -9.35 17.66 6.58
C ALA A 355 -9.71 16.97 7.93
N LEU A 356 -10.39 15.82 7.88
CA LEU A 356 -10.69 15.03 9.08
C LEU A 356 -9.43 14.43 9.71
N ASN A 357 -8.39 14.13 8.93
CA ASN A 357 -7.17 13.49 9.42
C ASN A 357 -6.38 14.39 10.41
N PRO A 358 -6.05 15.67 10.12
CA PRO A 358 -5.47 16.60 11.09
C PRO A 358 -6.32 16.81 12.33
N MET A 359 -7.65 16.80 12.20
CA MET A 359 -8.57 16.88 13.35
C MET A 359 -8.35 15.66 14.27
N GLY A 360 -8.38 14.46 13.69
CA GLY A 360 -8.08 13.19 14.36
C GLY A 360 -6.73 13.19 15.07
N GLU A 361 -5.71 13.61 14.33
CA GLU A 361 -4.33 13.62 14.76
C GLU A 361 -4.08 14.63 15.89
N GLY A 362 -4.64 15.85 15.81
CA GLY A 362 -4.53 16.85 16.86
C GLY A 362 -5.14 16.38 18.18
N VAL A 363 -6.35 15.82 18.14
CA VAL A 363 -7.01 15.24 19.33
C VAL A 363 -6.18 14.10 19.92
N ARG A 364 -5.60 13.23 19.07
CA ARG A 364 -4.73 12.14 19.49
C ARG A 364 -3.49 12.67 20.21
N GLN A 365 -2.76 13.61 19.61
CA GLN A 365 -1.53 14.19 20.17
C GLN A 365 -1.78 14.86 21.52
N ILE A 366 -2.82 15.69 21.65
CA ILE A 366 -3.18 16.32 22.94
C ILE A 366 -3.52 15.27 23.98
N THR A 367 -4.33 14.27 23.60
CA THR A 367 -4.74 13.20 24.52
C THR A 367 -3.54 12.40 25.01
N GLU A 368 -2.61 12.05 24.13
CA GLU A 368 -1.39 11.32 24.49
C GLU A 368 -0.47 12.16 25.37
N HIS A 369 -0.29 13.44 25.02
CA HIS A 369 0.49 14.37 25.83
C HIS A 369 -0.05 14.46 27.27
N TRP A 370 -1.35 14.72 27.45
CA TRP A 370 -1.97 14.76 28.78
C TRP A 370 -1.95 13.43 29.52
N LYS A 371 -2.04 12.28 28.83
CA LYS A 371 -1.88 10.98 29.50
C LYS A 371 -0.46 10.73 30.01
N SER A 372 0.54 11.27 29.32
CA SER A 372 1.95 11.11 29.67
C SER A 372 2.49 12.18 30.62
N SER A 373 1.80 13.31 30.76
CA SER A 373 2.24 14.43 31.59
C SER A 373 2.01 14.16 33.08
N PRO A 374 3.03 14.24 33.95
CA PRO A 374 2.89 14.02 35.39
C PRO A 374 1.84 14.89 36.06
N GLU A 375 1.68 16.14 35.61
CA GLU A 375 0.71 17.12 36.13
C GLU A 375 -0.75 16.73 35.80
N SER A 376 -0.93 15.88 34.81
CA SER A 376 -2.24 15.46 34.29
C SER A 376 -2.71 14.13 34.86
N VAL A 377 -1.78 13.31 35.38
CA VAL A 377 -2.09 12.00 35.94
C VAL A 377 -2.92 12.16 37.22
N GLY A 378 -4.14 11.64 37.21
CA GLY A 378 -5.05 11.68 38.36
C GLY A 378 -5.97 12.90 38.44
N SER A 379 -5.83 13.90 37.56
CA SER A 379 -6.75 15.06 37.52
C SER A 379 -8.10 14.70 36.89
N PRO A 380 -9.23 14.76 37.63
CA PRO A 380 -10.55 14.46 37.08
C PRO A 380 -10.97 15.41 35.95
N VAL A 381 -10.56 16.68 36.05
CA VAL A 381 -10.84 17.70 35.03
C VAL A 381 -10.15 17.36 33.72
N ILE A 382 -8.89 16.96 33.77
CA ILE A 382 -8.15 16.59 32.55
C ILE A 382 -8.71 15.30 31.94
N GLN A 383 -9.13 14.33 32.76
CA GLN A 383 -9.83 13.15 32.24
C GLN A 383 -11.15 13.51 31.56
N ALA A 384 -11.94 14.42 32.12
CA ALA A 384 -13.17 14.90 31.49
C ALA A 384 -12.88 15.59 30.14
N LEU A 385 -11.85 16.43 30.07
CA LEU A 385 -11.41 17.08 28.82
C LEU A 385 -10.94 16.05 27.77
N ILE A 386 -10.19 15.02 28.17
CA ILE A 386 -9.80 13.92 27.27
C ILE A 386 -11.04 13.23 26.70
N GLN A 387 -12.05 12.95 27.52
CA GLN A 387 -13.28 12.31 27.04
C GLN A 387 -14.06 13.23 26.09
N ALA A 388 -14.14 14.53 26.41
CA ALA A 388 -14.78 15.52 25.54
C ALA A 388 -14.08 15.61 24.18
N LEU A 389 -12.75 15.74 24.14
CA LEU A 389 -11.97 15.77 22.90
C LEU A 389 -12.16 14.51 22.06
N LYS A 390 -12.16 13.33 22.70
CA LYS A 390 -12.47 12.08 22.00
C LYS A 390 -13.88 12.09 21.43
N ALA A 391 -14.86 12.59 22.17
CA ALA A 391 -16.24 12.67 21.71
C ALA A 391 -16.41 13.59 20.48
N SER A 392 -15.51 14.55 20.27
CA SER A 392 -15.47 15.38 19.05
C SER A 392 -15.22 14.56 17.77
N ILE A 393 -14.60 13.39 17.88
CA ILE A 393 -14.20 12.55 16.74
C ILE A 393 -14.73 11.13 16.94
N GLN A 394 -16.00 10.96 16.61
CA GLN A 394 -16.70 9.69 16.80
C GLN A 394 -17.28 9.17 15.48
N PRO A 395 -17.26 7.83 15.28
CA PRO A 395 -18.04 7.22 14.22
C PRO A 395 -19.52 7.49 14.47
N GLY A 396 -20.28 7.64 13.39
CA GLY A 396 -21.74 7.70 13.44
C GLY A 396 -22.39 6.33 13.30
N PRO A 397 -23.70 6.21 13.56
CA PRO A 397 -24.45 5.05 13.08
C PRO A 397 -24.20 4.88 11.58
N ALA A 398 -24.06 3.63 11.13
CA ALA A 398 -23.56 3.25 9.80
C ALA A 398 -24.38 3.77 8.58
N GLY A 399 -25.35 4.67 8.79
CA GLY A 399 -26.38 5.06 7.83
C GLY A 399 -26.22 6.40 7.10
N HIS A 400 -25.45 7.40 7.57
CA HIS A 400 -25.42 8.72 6.90
C HIS A 400 -24.10 9.03 6.16
N ASN A 401 -22.95 8.93 6.82
CA ASN A 401 -21.63 9.14 6.20
C ASN A 401 -20.47 8.55 7.05
N GLY A 402 -20.80 7.70 8.03
CA GLY A 402 -19.83 7.16 8.98
C GLY A 402 -19.41 8.09 10.12
N LEU A 403 -19.89 9.34 10.18
CA LEU A 403 -19.56 10.31 11.26
C LEU A 403 -20.74 10.54 12.21
N ALA A 404 -20.44 10.75 13.49
CA ALA A 404 -21.43 11.25 14.42
C ALA A 404 -21.85 12.68 14.02
N PRO A 405 -23.10 13.11 14.27
CA PRO A 405 -23.57 14.45 13.87
C PRO A 405 -22.67 15.59 14.37
N GLN A 406 -22.16 15.49 15.59
CA GLN A 406 -21.21 16.45 16.16
C GLN A 406 -19.88 16.47 15.41
N THR A 407 -19.33 15.30 15.06
CA THR A 407 -18.10 15.19 14.28
C THR A 407 -18.28 15.75 12.87
N GLU A 408 -19.43 15.53 12.24
CA GLU A 408 -19.74 16.12 10.94
C GLU A 408 -19.85 17.65 11.02
N ALA A 409 -20.52 18.18 12.04
CA ALA A 409 -20.64 19.62 12.25
C ALA A 409 -19.26 20.27 12.46
N LEU A 410 -18.41 19.68 13.31
CA LEU A 410 -17.04 20.13 13.52
C LEU A 410 -16.22 20.08 12.22
N LEU A 411 -16.32 18.98 11.45
CA LEU A 411 -15.63 18.86 10.17
C LEU A 411 -16.03 19.96 9.19
N LYS A 412 -17.31 20.36 9.15
CA LYS A 412 -17.77 21.50 8.32
C LYS A 412 -17.10 22.82 8.75
N LEU A 413 -16.99 23.06 10.05
CA LEU A 413 -16.31 24.25 10.58
C LEU A 413 -14.80 24.24 10.28
N VAL A 414 -14.15 23.08 10.42
CA VAL A 414 -12.72 22.91 10.09
C VAL A 414 -12.48 23.17 8.60
N CYS A 415 -13.27 22.57 7.70
CA CYS A 415 -13.18 22.84 6.26
C CYS A 415 -13.35 24.32 5.97
N ARG A 416 -14.32 24.98 6.60
CA ARG A 416 -14.53 26.42 6.42
C ARG A 416 -13.32 27.24 6.89
N ARG A 417 -12.71 26.89 8.02
CA ARG A 417 -11.50 27.55 8.53
C ARG A 417 -10.33 27.37 7.57
N PHE A 418 -10.17 26.18 6.99
CA PHE A 418 -9.16 25.90 5.97
C PHE A 418 -9.39 26.73 4.71
N SER A 419 -10.64 26.83 4.24
CA SER A 419 -10.98 27.67 3.09
C SER A 419 -10.64 29.14 3.31
N MET A 420 -10.93 29.66 4.52
CA MET A 420 -10.59 31.03 4.89
C MET A 420 -9.08 31.26 4.92
N GLU A 421 -8.31 30.29 5.44
CA GLU A 421 -6.85 30.36 5.46
C GLU A 421 -6.27 30.40 4.04
N LEU A 422 -6.71 29.49 3.16
CA LEU A 422 -6.29 29.49 1.76
C LEU A 422 -6.70 30.78 1.03
N ALA A 423 -7.91 31.29 1.28
CA ALA A 423 -8.37 32.53 0.68
C ALA A 423 -7.46 33.71 1.06
N GLN A 424 -7.12 33.82 2.34
CA GLN A 424 -6.20 34.84 2.86
C GLN A 424 -4.78 34.68 2.32
N GLN A 425 -4.29 33.44 2.24
CA GLN A 425 -2.97 33.15 1.69
C GLN A 425 -2.89 33.56 0.21
N LEU A 426 -3.92 33.24 -0.59
CA LEU A 426 -3.99 33.58 -2.02
C LEU A 426 -4.06 35.10 -2.28
N GLU A 427 -4.41 35.93 -1.30
CA GLU A 427 -4.28 37.41 -1.39
C GLU A 427 -2.82 37.86 -1.40
N ARG A 428 -1.97 37.13 -0.67
CA ARG A 428 -0.59 37.52 -0.40
C ARG A 428 0.37 36.88 -1.38
N ALA A 429 0.21 35.58 -1.64
CA ALA A 429 1.13 34.78 -2.42
C ALA A 429 0.43 33.59 -3.10
N PRO A 430 1.03 33.01 -4.15
CA PRO A 430 0.63 31.69 -4.61
C PRO A 430 0.76 30.66 -3.49
N VAL A 431 -0.17 29.70 -3.44
CA VAL A 431 -0.07 28.53 -2.56
C VAL A 431 0.91 27.54 -3.18
N THR A 432 1.83 27.02 -2.38
CA THR A 432 2.76 25.95 -2.77
C THR A 432 2.23 24.57 -2.38
N SER A 433 2.80 23.52 -2.99
CA SER A 433 2.49 22.12 -2.61
C SER A 433 2.79 21.86 -1.13
N LEU A 434 3.91 22.37 -0.60
CA LEU A 434 4.27 22.17 0.80
C LEU A 434 3.24 22.82 1.76
N GLU A 435 2.83 24.05 1.48
CA GLU A 435 1.86 24.76 2.33
C GLU A 435 0.49 24.07 2.31
N LEU A 436 0.02 23.64 1.13
CA LEU A 436 -1.23 22.89 1.03
C LEU A 436 -1.13 21.54 1.75
N ARG A 437 0.02 20.87 1.69
CA ARG A 437 0.26 19.61 2.42
C ARG A 437 0.20 19.82 3.93
N LEU A 438 0.85 20.87 4.42
CA LEU A 438 0.83 21.24 5.84
C LEU A 438 -0.58 21.62 6.31
N LEU A 439 -1.44 22.11 5.43
CA LEU A 439 -2.84 22.38 5.76
C LEU A 439 -3.70 21.11 5.77
N LEU A 440 -3.54 20.22 4.78
CA LEU A 440 -4.43 19.07 4.60
C LEU A 440 -3.97 17.79 5.27
N GLU A 441 -2.68 17.62 5.55
CA GLU A 441 -2.12 16.37 6.07
C GLU A 441 -1.37 16.51 7.41
N GLY A 442 -1.19 17.72 7.96
CA GLY A 442 -0.44 17.88 9.20
C GLY A 442 -0.34 19.30 9.76
N GLY A 443 0.83 19.63 10.31
CA GLY A 443 1.29 20.96 10.76
C GLY A 443 0.20 22.01 11.04
N LEU A 444 0.03 22.93 10.09
CA LEU A 444 -0.92 24.05 10.19
C LEU A 444 -2.37 23.56 10.29
N GLY A 445 -2.73 22.52 9.54
CA GLY A 445 -4.06 21.91 9.59
C GLY A 445 -4.44 21.40 10.97
N ILE A 446 -3.49 20.79 11.69
CA ILE A 446 -3.69 20.32 13.06
C ILE A 446 -4.02 21.50 13.98
N VAL A 447 -3.24 22.59 13.89
CA VAL A 447 -3.43 23.80 14.71
C VAL A 447 -4.82 24.39 14.47
N LEU A 448 -5.17 24.62 13.19
CA LEU A 448 -6.45 25.22 12.83
C LEU A 448 -7.65 24.34 13.21
N ALA A 449 -7.52 23.02 13.09
CA ALA A 449 -8.58 22.10 13.51
C ALA A 449 -8.80 22.14 15.03
N LEU A 450 -7.72 22.22 15.81
CA LEU A 450 -7.79 22.32 17.26
C LEU A 450 -8.36 23.67 17.75
N GLU A 451 -8.07 24.77 17.05
CA GLU A 451 -8.71 26.08 17.32
C GLU A 451 -10.23 25.98 17.17
N VAL A 452 -10.71 25.38 16.07
CA VAL A 452 -12.15 25.19 15.83
C VAL A 452 -12.79 24.34 16.93
N ILE A 453 -12.14 23.25 17.34
CA ILE A 453 -12.63 22.39 18.43
C ILE A 453 -12.71 23.17 19.75
N ARG A 454 -11.65 23.93 20.09
CA ARG A 454 -11.61 24.77 21.30
C ARG A 454 -12.75 25.78 21.30
N ASP A 455 -12.94 26.52 20.21
CA ASP A 455 -13.93 27.59 20.12
C ASP A 455 -15.36 27.03 20.21
N ALA A 456 -15.59 25.83 19.64
CA ALA A 456 -16.85 25.11 19.79
C ALA A 456 -17.13 24.71 21.24
N PHE A 457 -16.12 24.24 21.99
CA PHE A 457 -16.27 23.94 23.41
C PHE A 457 -16.53 25.18 24.27
N GLN A 458 -15.81 26.28 24.02
CA GLN A 458 -16.02 27.54 24.75
C GLN A 458 -17.43 28.07 24.55
N SER A 459 -17.95 28.00 23.32
CA SER A 459 -19.31 28.43 22.99
C SER A 459 -20.37 27.59 23.71
N ALA A 460 -20.16 26.26 23.80
CA ALA A 460 -21.07 25.37 24.51
C ALA A 460 -21.11 25.64 26.03
N ILE A 461 -19.94 25.87 26.65
CA ILE A 461 -19.85 26.22 28.07
C ILE A 461 -20.55 27.55 28.36
N GLN A 462 -20.35 28.56 27.50
CA GLN A 462 -21.01 29.86 27.67
C GLN A 462 -22.53 29.76 27.60
N ALA A 463 -23.07 28.95 26.67
CA ALA A 463 -24.51 28.73 26.54
C ALA A 463 -25.10 28.07 27.81
N GLU A 464 -24.44 27.05 28.36
CA GLU A 464 -24.88 26.37 29.60
C GLU A 464 -24.82 27.27 30.85
N THR A 465 -23.95 28.28 30.87
CA THR A 465 -23.85 29.22 32.01
C THR A 465 -24.87 30.37 31.96
N MET A 466 -25.57 30.55 30.85
CA MET A 466 -26.59 31.60 30.68
C MET A 466 -28.03 31.10 30.89
N ASP A 467 -28.22 29.78 30.94
CA ASP A 467 -29.46 29.10 31.33
C ASP A 467 -29.41 28.71 32.83
#